data_AF-A0A498DIR3-F1
#
_entry.id   AF-A0A498DIR3-F1
#
_cell.length_a   1.000
_cell.length_b   1.000
_cell.length_c   1.000
_cell.angle_alpha   90.00
_cell.angle_beta   90.00
_cell.angle_gamma   90.00
#
_symmetry.space_group_name_H-M   'P 1'
#
loop_
_entity.id
_entity.type
_entity.pdbx_description
1 polymer ?
#
loop_
_entity_poly.entity_id
_entity_poly.type
_entity_poly.pdbx_seq_one_letter_code
_entity_poly.pdbx_strand_id
1 'polypeptide(L)'
;MEEWLNIVIRQLILYSLPVLISLTLVVLIESRMSNRPIPHPFYAISWRGTWLPLLAALAFHRGMIIALPNTLASGVKISSIRCLAHGLLCLLGFLLFSWSLAHQMPTGLPPLHHWWSKVLMFFNLCMACLHLLPLPGLLAGELLLSTRWGEKIPVYFNIKHGWIVITVLAASPLLDLLLGASVVFPIYEWMSSAAIAMAR
;
A
#
# COMPACT_ATOMS: atom_id res chain seq x y z
N MET A 1 20.46 1.45 -19.93
CA MET A 1 19.48 2.46 -19.48
C MET A 1 18.08 2.21 -20.05
N GLU A 2 17.94 1.85 -21.33
CA GLU A 2 16.63 1.59 -21.95
C GLU A 2 15.84 0.45 -21.27
N GLU A 3 16.50 -0.66 -20.93
CA GLU A 3 15.86 -1.80 -20.26
C GLU A 3 15.34 -1.46 -18.86
N TRP A 4 16.16 -0.75 -18.07
CA TRP A 4 15.75 -0.24 -16.75
C TRP A 4 14.51 0.66 -16.86
N LEU A 5 14.52 1.61 -17.80
CA LEU A 5 13.40 2.53 -18.00
C LEU A 5 12.13 1.77 -18.41
N ASN A 6 12.27 0.77 -19.28
CA ASN A 6 11.16 -0.10 -19.68
C ASN A 6 10.57 -0.87 -18.50
N ILE A 7 11.40 -1.36 -17.58
CA ILE A 7 10.92 -2.04 -16.36
C ILE A 7 10.13 -1.04 -15.50
N VAL A 8 10.68 0.14 -15.24
CA VAL A 8 10.01 1.17 -14.43
C VAL A 8 8.67 1.56 -15.02
N ILE A 9 8.60 1.79 -16.34
CA ILE A 9 7.34 2.12 -17.03
C ILE A 9 6.32 0.99 -16.91
N ARG A 10 6.72 -0.26 -17.15
CA ARG A 10 5.82 -1.42 -17.03
C ARG A 10 5.28 -1.55 -15.62
N GLN A 11 6.12 -1.41 -14.60
CA GLN A 11 5.69 -1.47 -13.21
C GLN A 11 4.76 -0.30 -12.87
N LEU A 12 5.03 0.90 -13.36
CA LEU A 12 4.16 2.06 -13.14
C LEU A 12 2.76 1.83 -13.73
N ILE A 13 2.67 1.24 -14.92
CA ILE A 13 1.40 0.86 -15.54
C ILE A 13 0.65 -0.18 -14.69
N LEU A 14 1.36 -1.18 -14.15
CA LEU A 14 0.76 -2.23 -13.33
C LEU A 14 0.26 -1.72 -11.97
N TYR A 15 1.03 -0.85 -11.30
CA TYR A 15 0.73 -0.41 -9.93
C TYR A 15 -0.11 0.87 -9.85
N SER A 16 -0.14 1.71 -10.90
CA SER A 16 -0.88 2.99 -10.88
C SER A 16 -2.36 2.80 -10.57
N LEU A 17 -3.05 1.89 -11.25
CA LEU A 17 -4.48 1.64 -11.03
C LEU A 17 -4.77 1.10 -9.62
N PRO A 18 -4.08 0.05 -9.12
CA PRO A 18 -4.22 -0.40 -7.73
C PRO A 18 -3.96 0.69 -6.69
N VAL A 19 -2.95 1.54 -6.90
CA VAL A 19 -2.66 2.68 -6.01
C VAL A 19 -3.82 3.67 -6.02
N LEU A 20 -4.31 4.06 -7.20
CA LEU A 20 -5.44 4.98 -7.34
C LEU A 20 -6.70 4.46 -6.64
N ILE A 21 -7.07 3.21 -6.91
CA ILE A 21 -8.25 2.57 -6.32
C ILE A 21 -8.07 2.47 -4.80
N SER A 22 -6.96 1.90 -4.35
CA SER A 22 -6.72 1.63 -2.94
C SER A 22 -6.70 2.90 -2.10
N LEU A 23 -5.88 3.88 -2.46
CA LEU A 23 -5.74 5.10 -1.65
C LEU A 23 -7.03 5.92 -1.64
N THR A 24 -7.74 5.99 -2.77
CA THR A 24 -9.01 6.71 -2.86
C THR A 24 -10.08 6.03 -1.99
N LEU A 25 -10.22 4.69 -2.06
CA LEU A 25 -11.20 3.96 -1.26
C LEU A 25 -10.88 4.02 0.23
N VAL A 26 -9.60 3.90 0.61
CA VAL A 26 -9.17 4.01 2.01
C VAL A 26 -9.53 5.38 2.59
N VAL A 27 -9.28 6.46 1.85
CA VAL A 27 -9.66 7.82 2.29
C VAL A 27 -11.18 8.04 2.28
N LEU A 28 -11.91 7.42 1.36
CA LEU A 28 -13.38 7.43 1.38
C LEU A 28 -13.93 6.73 2.63
N ILE A 29 -13.40 5.56 2.98
CA ILE A 29 -13.77 4.85 4.20
C ILE A 29 -13.40 5.69 5.43
N GLU A 30 -12.19 6.28 5.45
CA GLU A 30 -11.74 7.18 6.52
C GLU A 30 -12.71 8.36 6.69
N SER A 31 -13.09 9.02 5.60
CA SER A 31 -14.03 10.14 5.58
C SER A 31 -15.38 9.75 6.20
N ARG A 32 -15.93 8.60 5.78
CA ARG A 32 -17.22 8.10 6.28
C ARG A 32 -17.17 7.74 7.76
N MET A 33 -16.09 7.11 8.21
CA MET A 33 -15.96 6.66 9.61
C MET A 33 -15.56 7.79 10.57
N SER A 34 -14.93 8.85 10.07
CA SER A 34 -14.50 10.01 10.84
C SER A 34 -15.43 11.21 10.73
N ASN A 35 -16.47 11.14 9.89
CA ASN A 35 -17.35 12.25 9.52
C ASN A 35 -16.57 13.51 9.06
N ARG A 36 -15.41 13.33 8.43
CA ARG A 36 -14.61 14.43 7.88
C ARG A 36 -14.83 14.53 6.38
N PRO A 37 -15.18 15.71 5.85
CA PRO A 37 -15.38 15.88 4.41
C PRO A 37 -14.04 15.74 3.67
N ILE A 38 -14.09 15.13 2.49
CA ILE A 38 -12.94 15.08 1.58
C ILE A 38 -12.88 16.41 0.82
N PRO A 39 -11.76 17.15 0.85
CA PRO A 39 -11.68 18.45 0.19
C PRO A 39 -11.92 18.41 -1.33
N HIS A 40 -11.43 17.35 -2.01
CA HIS A 40 -11.63 17.14 -3.44
C HIS A 40 -11.44 15.64 -3.81
N PRO A 41 -11.95 15.14 -4.95
CA PRO A 41 -11.98 13.70 -5.26
C PRO A 41 -10.60 13.02 -5.26
N PHE A 42 -9.57 13.73 -5.69
CA PHE A 42 -8.19 13.24 -5.77
C PHE A 42 -7.35 13.51 -4.52
N TYR A 43 -7.96 13.89 -3.38
CA TYR A 43 -7.24 14.32 -2.19
C TYR A 43 -6.22 13.29 -1.69
N ALA A 44 -6.62 12.02 -1.69
CA ALA A 44 -5.78 10.91 -1.24
C ALA A 44 -4.44 10.80 -2.00
N ILE A 45 -4.43 11.22 -3.27
CA ILE A 45 -3.32 11.02 -4.21
C ILE A 45 -2.64 12.33 -4.64
N SER A 46 -3.15 13.49 -4.24
CA SER A 46 -2.70 14.80 -4.73
C SER A 46 -1.43 15.33 -4.06
N TRP A 47 -0.69 14.49 -3.34
CA TRP A 47 0.46 14.90 -2.55
C TRP A 47 1.71 14.04 -2.84
N ARG A 48 2.86 14.60 -2.50
CA ARG A 48 4.18 14.00 -2.81
C ARG A 48 4.42 12.66 -2.11
N GLY A 49 3.81 12.44 -0.94
CA GLY A 49 3.94 11.21 -0.17
C GLY A 49 3.28 9.98 -0.80
N THR A 50 2.37 10.17 -1.77
CA THR A 50 1.85 9.07 -2.59
C THR A 50 2.88 8.62 -3.61
N TRP A 51 3.35 9.55 -4.43
CA TRP A 51 4.07 9.21 -5.66
C TRP A 51 5.56 8.99 -5.45
N LEU A 52 6.21 9.72 -4.55
CA LEU A 52 7.66 9.61 -4.38
C LEU A 52 8.10 8.26 -3.80
N PRO A 53 7.47 7.71 -2.73
CA PRO A 53 7.81 6.37 -2.27
C PRO A 53 7.53 5.28 -3.32
N LEU A 54 6.45 5.43 -4.08
CA LEU A 54 6.11 4.49 -5.16
C LEU A 54 7.19 4.51 -6.23
N LEU A 55 7.51 5.69 -6.76
CA LEU A 55 8.54 5.85 -7.80
C LEU A 55 9.91 5.37 -7.30
N ALA A 56 10.25 5.61 -6.04
CA ALA A 56 11.48 5.10 -5.44
C ALA A 56 11.49 3.56 -5.40
N ALA A 57 10.44 2.92 -4.90
CA ALA A 57 10.34 1.46 -4.87
C ALA A 57 10.49 0.85 -6.28
N LEU A 58 9.85 1.46 -7.29
CA LEU A 58 9.94 1.02 -8.68
C LEU A 58 11.31 1.25 -9.31
N ALA A 59 11.87 2.45 -9.17
CA ALA A 59 13.18 2.81 -9.73
C ALA A 59 14.30 1.92 -9.18
N PHE A 60 14.23 1.59 -7.89
CA PHE A 60 15.21 0.74 -7.21
C PHE A 60 14.83 -0.74 -7.21
N HIS A 61 13.76 -1.14 -7.91
CA HIS A 61 13.34 -2.54 -8.06
C HIS A 61 13.14 -3.25 -6.72
N ARG A 62 12.52 -2.56 -5.75
CA ARG A 62 12.20 -3.14 -4.44
C ARG A 62 11.00 -4.07 -4.53
N GLY A 63 10.99 -5.08 -3.67
CA GLY A 63 9.88 -6.03 -3.58
C GLY A 63 8.66 -5.42 -2.89
N MET A 64 8.88 -4.67 -1.81
CA MET A 64 7.86 -3.92 -1.09
C MET A 64 7.45 -2.68 -1.89
N ILE A 65 6.22 -2.68 -2.40
CA ILE A 65 5.66 -1.53 -3.12
C ILE A 65 4.75 -0.72 -2.19
N ILE A 66 5.07 0.56 -2.01
CA ILE A 66 4.38 1.42 -1.05
C ILE A 66 4.02 2.78 -1.65
N ALA A 67 2.89 3.33 -1.20
CA ALA A 67 2.43 4.68 -1.53
C ALA A 67 1.55 5.20 -0.39
N LEU A 68 1.83 6.38 0.17
CA LEU A 68 1.06 6.85 1.32
C LEU A 68 -0.15 7.69 0.88
N PRO A 69 -1.34 7.50 1.47
CA PRO A 69 -2.46 8.39 1.24
C PRO A 69 -2.25 9.73 1.95
N ASN A 70 -2.79 10.82 1.38
CA ASN A 70 -2.98 12.07 2.10
C ASN A 70 -4.12 11.87 3.10
N THR A 71 -3.78 11.67 4.37
CA THR A 71 -4.75 11.31 5.40
C THR A 71 -5.60 12.50 5.82
N LEU A 72 -6.89 12.30 6.10
CA LEU A 72 -7.79 13.36 6.59
C LEU A 72 -7.57 13.64 8.09
N ALA A 73 -7.08 12.64 8.82
CA ALA A 73 -6.84 12.72 10.25
C ALA A 73 -5.69 11.80 10.71
N SER A 74 -5.05 12.20 11.82
CA SER A 74 -4.16 11.37 12.62
C SER A 74 -4.91 10.74 13.80
N GLY A 75 -4.22 9.87 14.55
CA GLY A 75 -4.75 9.18 15.71
C GLY A 75 -4.94 7.68 15.49
N VAL A 76 -4.84 6.93 16.60
CA VAL A 76 -4.93 5.46 16.62
C VAL A 76 -6.19 4.97 15.89
N LYS A 77 -7.37 5.48 16.27
CA LYS A 77 -8.64 5.09 15.63
C LYS A 77 -8.59 5.21 14.11
N ILE A 78 -8.08 6.32 13.60
CA ILE A 78 -8.05 6.61 12.17
C ILE A 78 -7.03 5.71 11.46
N SER A 79 -5.85 5.54 12.05
CA SER A 79 -4.83 4.62 11.52
C SER A 79 -5.30 3.16 11.52
N SER A 80 -6.08 2.72 12.51
CA SER A 80 -6.71 1.40 12.53
C SER A 80 -7.71 1.23 11.38
N ILE A 81 -8.54 2.26 11.13
CA ILE A 81 -9.50 2.24 10.01
C ILE A 81 -8.75 2.08 8.67
N ARG A 82 -7.66 2.81 8.46
CA ARG A 82 -6.85 2.67 7.24
C ARG A 82 -6.22 1.29 7.12
N CYS A 83 -5.66 0.77 8.21
CA CYS A 83 -5.07 -0.56 8.25
C CYS A 83 -6.08 -1.64 7.90
N LEU A 84 -7.27 -1.58 8.50
CA LEU A 84 -8.37 -2.50 8.20
C LEU A 84 -8.87 -2.35 6.77
N ALA A 85 -8.99 -1.12 6.26
CA ALA A 85 -9.39 -0.87 4.88
C ALA A 85 -8.40 -1.48 3.87
N HIS A 86 -7.09 -1.33 4.11
CA HIS A 86 -6.08 -2.03 3.31
C HIS A 86 -6.20 -3.56 3.44
N GLY A 87 -6.42 -4.09 4.65
CA GLY A 87 -6.68 -5.52 4.85
C GLY A 87 -7.89 -6.03 4.06
N LEU A 88 -9.00 -5.29 4.06
CA LEU A 88 -10.20 -5.61 3.30
C LEU A 88 -9.97 -5.56 1.78
N LEU A 89 -9.23 -4.56 1.29
CA LEU A 89 -8.87 -4.46 -0.12
C LEU A 89 -7.89 -5.55 -0.55
N CYS A 90 -7.00 -5.99 0.35
CA CYS A 90 -6.13 -7.14 0.14
C CYS A 90 -6.97 -8.42 -0.02
N LEU A 91 -7.93 -8.64 0.88
CA LEU A 91 -8.86 -9.77 0.80
C LEU A 91 -9.71 -9.71 -0.49
N LEU A 92 -10.20 -8.53 -0.86
CA LEU A 92 -10.93 -8.36 -2.12
C LEU A 92 -10.04 -8.67 -3.32
N GLY A 93 -8.79 -8.20 -3.33
CA GLY A 93 -7.80 -8.53 -4.35
C GLY A 93 -7.56 -10.04 -4.46
N PHE A 94 -7.46 -10.74 -3.32
CA PHE A 94 -7.37 -12.20 -3.27
C PHE A 94 -8.58 -12.89 -3.89
N LEU A 95 -9.81 -12.49 -3.49
CA LEU A 95 -11.04 -13.07 -4.05
C LEU A 95 -11.16 -12.82 -5.55
N LEU A 96 -10.84 -11.60 -6.00
CA LEU A 96 -10.82 -11.25 -7.42
C LEU A 96 -9.75 -12.04 -8.17
N PHE A 97 -8.59 -12.30 -7.55
CA PHE A 97 -7.52 -13.07 -8.16
C PHE A 97 -7.93 -14.53 -8.31
N SER A 98 -8.44 -15.17 -7.26
CA SER A 98 -9.00 -16.54 -7.30
C SER A 98 -10.11 -16.66 -8.35
N TRP A 99 -11.05 -15.70 -8.35
CA TRP A 99 -12.12 -15.66 -9.35
C TRP A 99 -11.59 -15.50 -10.77
N SER A 100 -10.62 -14.59 -10.97
CA SER A 100 -10.02 -14.37 -12.28
C SER A 100 -9.37 -15.65 -12.81
N LEU A 101 -8.61 -16.38 -11.97
CA LEU A 101 -7.93 -17.62 -12.33
C LEU A 101 -8.89 -18.72 -12.80
N ALA A 102 -10.12 -18.74 -12.31
CA ALA A 102 -11.14 -19.70 -12.72
C ALA A 102 -11.77 -19.38 -14.09
N HIS A 103 -11.51 -18.19 -14.66
CA HIS A 103 -12.07 -17.77 -15.95
C HIS A 103 -10.98 -17.71 -17.01
N GLN A 104 -11.34 -18.10 -18.25
CA GLN A 104 -10.41 -17.97 -19.36
C GLN A 104 -10.15 -16.49 -19.67
N MET A 105 -8.88 -16.18 -19.89
CA MET A 105 -8.46 -14.88 -20.40
C MET A 105 -9.10 -14.63 -21.78
N PRO A 106 -9.55 -13.39 -22.07
CA PRO A 106 -9.97 -13.03 -23.41
C PRO A 106 -8.84 -13.32 -24.41
N THR A 107 -9.13 -14.09 -25.45
CA THR A 107 -8.16 -14.44 -26.49
C THR A 107 -7.63 -13.19 -27.18
N GLY A 108 -6.31 -13.04 -27.25
CA GLY A 108 -5.66 -11.92 -27.95
C GLY A 108 -5.41 -10.67 -27.10
N LEU A 109 -5.86 -10.63 -25.84
CA LEU A 109 -5.54 -9.55 -24.91
C LEU A 109 -4.61 -10.04 -23.80
N PRO A 110 -3.69 -9.18 -23.31
CA PRO A 110 -2.90 -9.51 -22.13
C PRO A 110 -3.81 -9.73 -20.92
N PRO A 111 -3.46 -10.64 -19.99
CA PRO A 111 -4.25 -10.96 -18.79
C PRO A 111 -4.25 -9.88 -17.71
N LEU A 112 -4.53 -8.63 -18.10
CA LEU A 112 -4.50 -7.48 -17.21
C LEU A 112 -5.41 -7.65 -15.99
N HIS A 113 -6.52 -8.36 -16.13
CA HIS A 113 -7.45 -8.64 -15.01
C HIS A 113 -6.84 -9.59 -13.95
N HIS A 114 -6.07 -10.60 -14.35
CA HIS A 114 -5.32 -11.44 -13.41
C HIS A 114 -4.17 -10.68 -12.75
N TRP A 115 -3.47 -9.86 -13.53
CA TRP A 115 -2.36 -9.08 -13.00
C TRP A 115 -2.84 -8.00 -12.05
N TRP A 116 -3.87 -7.24 -12.39
CA TRP A 116 -4.36 -6.18 -11.51
C TRP A 116 -4.99 -6.70 -10.22
N SER A 117 -5.71 -7.83 -10.24
CA SER A 117 -6.22 -8.43 -9.00
C SER A 117 -5.08 -8.91 -8.09
N LYS A 118 -4.06 -9.57 -8.67
CA LYS A 118 -2.84 -9.97 -7.95
C LYS A 118 -2.05 -8.79 -7.41
N VAL A 119 -1.88 -7.73 -8.20
CA VAL A 119 -1.18 -6.50 -7.81
C VAL A 119 -1.98 -5.74 -6.75
N LEU A 120 -3.31 -5.70 -6.85
CA LEU A 120 -4.19 -5.09 -5.84
C LEU A 120 -4.07 -5.82 -4.50
N MET A 121 -4.09 -7.15 -4.51
CA MET A 121 -3.84 -7.98 -3.33
C MET A 121 -2.48 -7.65 -2.72
N PHE A 122 -1.41 -7.74 -3.52
CA PHE A 122 -0.04 -7.53 -3.04
C PHE A 122 0.22 -6.11 -2.52
N PHE A 123 -0.21 -5.09 -3.26
CA PHE A 123 -0.05 -3.70 -2.86
C PHE A 123 -0.75 -3.42 -1.53
N ASN A 124 -1.99 -3.88 -1.37
CA ASN A 124 -2.72 -3.66 -0.13
C ASN A 124 -2.16 -4.46 1.04
N LEU A 125 -1.58 -5.65 0.80
CA LEU A 125 -0.82 -6.38 1.82
C LEU A 125 0.41 -5.57 2.27
N CYS A 126 1.19 -5.04 1.32
CA CYS A 126 2.34 -4.18 1.63
C CYS A 126 1.91 -2.97 2.46
N MET A 127 0.83 -2.29 2.06
CA MET A 127 0.30 -1.11 2.77
C MET A 127 -0.26 -1.45 4.16
N ALA A 128 -0.94 -2.59 4.32
CA ALA A 128 -1.42 -3.04 5.62
C ALA A 128 -0.25 -3.36 6.56
N CYS A 129 0.76 -4.11 6.09
CA CYS A 129 1.95 -4.43 6.88
C CYS A 129 2.82 -3.20 7.16
N LEU A 130 2.79 -2.17 6.31
CA LEU A 130 3.48 -0.91 6.58
C LEU A 130 3.00 -0.28 7.89
N HIS A 131 1.75 -0.50 8.30
CA HIS A 131 1.22 0.00 9.57
C HIS A 131 1.90 -0.57 10.82
N LEU A 132 2.71 -1.62 10.68
CA LEU A 132 3.56 -2.16 11.74
C LEU A 132 4.79 -1.28 12.01
N LEU A 133 5.15 -0.38 11.09
CA LEU A 133 6.26 0.55 11.32
C LEU A 133 5.88 1.60 12.37
N PRO A 134 6.80 1.94 13.28
CA PRO A 134 6.59 2.96 14.32
C PRO A 134 6.74 4.38 13.75
N LEU A 135 6.00 4.71 12.68
CA LEU A 135 6.04 6.02 12.03
C LEU A 135 4.71 6.77 12.20
N PRO A 136 4.74 8.11 12.33
CA PRO A 136 3.53 8.93 12.44
C PRO A 136 2.57 8.70 11.27
N GLY A 137 1.26 8.70 11.55
CA GLY A 137 0.22 8.37 10.56
C GLY A 137 0.02 6.87 10.30
N LEU A 138 0.89 6.01 10.82
CA LEU A 138 0.76 4.54 10.77
C LEU A 138 0.35 4.00 12.15
N LEU A 139 -0.27 2.82 12.19
CA LEU A 139 -0.91 2.31 13.41
C LEU A 139 0.07 2.16 14.58
N ALA A 140 1.19 1.47 14.38
CA ALA A 140 2.19 1.29 15.44
C ALA A 140 2.79 2.63 15.90
N GLY A 141 2.98 3.59 14.99
CA GLY A 141 3.45 4.92 15.35
C GLY A 141 2.44 5.73 16.14
N GLU A 142 1.16 5.72 15.74
CA GLU A 142 0.08 6.38 16.50
C GLU A 142 -0.11 5.74 17.88
N LEU A 143 0.03 4.42 17.99
CA LEU A 143 0.03 3.71 19.27
C LEU A 143 1.20 4.16 20.15
N LEU A 144 2.42 4.22 19.60
CA LEU A 144 3.60 4.68 20.33
C LEU A 144 3.42 6.12 20.82
N LEU A 145 2.92 7.00 19.96
CA LEU A 145 2.63 8.40 20.29
C LEU A 145 1.53 8.57 21.34
N SER A 146 0.60 7.62 21.45
CA SER A 146 -0.44 7.62 22.49
C SER A 146 0.05 7.21 23.88
N THR A 147 1.28 6.69 23.99
CA THR A 147 1.89 6.32 25.29
C THR A 147 2.63 7.50 25.92
N ARG A 148 2.89 7.42 27.24
CA ARG A 148 3.71 8.41 27.98
C ARG A 148 5.13 8.59 27.43
N TRP A 149 5.64 7.60 26.69
CA TRP A 149 6.95 7.66 26.04
C TRP A 149 6.89 8.47 24.74
N GLY A 150 5.73 8.48 24.08
CA GLY A 150 5.44 9.23 22.86
C GLY A 150 5.39 10.75 23.06
N GLU A 151 4.96 11.21 24.24
CA GLU A 151 4.96 12.64 24.61
C GLU A 151 6.36 13.27 24.56
N LYS A 152 7.41 12.46 24.76
CA LYS A 152 8.81 12.89 24.71
C LYS A 152 9.45 12.75 23.34
N ILE A 153 8.79 12.07 22.39
CA ILE A 153 9.30 11.97 21.03
C ILE A 153 9.16 13.36 20.40
N PRO A 154 10.27 13.98 19.97
CA PRO A 154 10.24 15.35 19.49
C PRO A 154 9.22 15.52 18.36
N VAL A 155 8.39 16.56 18.51
CA VAL A 155 7.41 17.08 17.53
C VAL A 155 8.02 17.32 16.14
N TYR A 156 9.36 17.25 16.00
CA TYR A 156 10.10 17.27 14.73
C TYR A 156 9.85 16.07 13.81
N PHE A 157 9.37 14.93 14.33
CA PHE A 157 8.73 13.88 13.51
C PHE A 157 7.32 14.28 13.06
N ASN A 158 7.12 15.56 12.75
CA ASN A 158 5.88 16.07 12.24
C ASN A 158 5.59 15.42 10.88
N ILE A 159 4.34 14.99 10.69
CA ILE A 159 3.82 14.29 9.49
C ILE A 159 4.26 14.98 8.18
N LYS A 160 4.51 16.31 8.23
CA LYS A 160 4.99 17.14 7.10
C LYS A 160 6.19 16.56 6.33
N HIS A 161 7.11 15.84 6.98
CA HIS A 161 8.30 15.27 6.31
C HIS A 161 8.41 13.75 6.39
N GLY A 162 7.45 13.04 7.01
CA GLY A 162 7.48 11.58 7.13
C GLY A 162 7.57 10.87 5.78
N TRP A 163 7.04 11.51 4.72
CA TRP A 163 7.15 11.01 3.36
C TRP A 163 8.59 10.94 2.85
N ILE A 164 9.52 11.79 3.31
CA ILE A 164 10.94 11.75 2.91
C ILE A 164 11.57 10.48 3.47
N VAL A 165 11.37 10.21 4.76
CA VAL A 165 11.88 9.01 5.43
C VAL A 165 11.35 7.76 4.73
N ILE A 166 10.05 7.72 4.46
CA ILE A 166 9.44 6.58 3.76
C ILE A 166 9.94 6.46 2.33
N THR A 167 10.20 7.55 1.62
CA THR A 167 10.80 7.52 0.27
C THR A 167 12.22 6.94 0.30
N VAL A 168 13.04 7.34 1.28
CA VAL A 168 14.40 6.78 1.45
C VAL A 168 14.34 5.29 1.81
N LEU A 169 13.42 4.92 2.71
CA LEU A 169 13.18 3.51 3.04
C LEU A 169 12.72 2.71 1.82
N ALA A 170 11.84 3.27 0.99
CA ALA A 170 11.37 2.67 -0.27
C ALA A 170 12.46 2.56 -1.34
N ALA A 171 13.48 3.42 -1.31
CA ALA A 171 14.64 3.29 -2.19
C ALA A 171 15.63 2.23 -1.69
N SER A 172 15.57 1.87 -0.41
CA SER A 172 16.50 0.95 0.25
C SER A 172 15.96 -0.49 0.31
N PRO A 173 16.81 -1.51 0.43
CA PRO A 173 16.37 -2.89 0.67
C PRO A 173 15.81 -3.12 2.09
N LEU A 174 15.83 -2.11 2.96
CA LEU A 174 15.53 -2.29 4.37
C LEU A 174 14.08 -2.75 4.61
N LEU A 175 13.12 -2.21 3.86
CA LEU A 175 11.73 -2.64 3.96
C LEU A 175 11.54 -4.08 3.46
N ASP A 176 12.22 -4.45 2.38
CA ASP A 176 12.22 -5.81 1.85
C ASP A 176 12.78 -6.80 2.87
N LEU A 177 13.84 -6.45 3.60
CA LEU A 177 14.46 -7.33 4.59
C LEU A 177 13.67 -7.41 5.89
N LEU A 178 13.18 -6.27 6.40
CA LEU A 178 12.55 -6.20 7.73
C LEU A 178 11.07 -6.59 7.72
N LEU A 179 10.30 -6.16 6.72
CA LEU A 179 8.87 -6.43 6.62
C LEU A 179 8.53 -7.37 5.46
N GLY A 180 9.25 -7.22 4.34
CA GLY A 180 9.08 -8.05 3.15
C GLY A 180 9.30 -9.53 3.46
N ALA A 181 10.53 -9.89 3.78
CA ALA A 181 10.96 -11.27 3.99
C ALA A 181 10.33 -11.91 5.22
N SER A 182 10.06 -11.13 6.27
CA SER A 182 9.53 -11.64 7.54
C SER A 182 8.02 -11.85 7.53
N VAL A 183 7.26 -11.05 6.77
CA VAL A 183 5.80 -11.01 6.85
C VAL A 183 5.17 -11.01 5.46
N VAL A 184 5.48 -10.02 4.62
CA VAL A 184 4.72 -9.77 3.39
C VAL A 184 4.91 -10.87 2.35
N PHE A 185 6.16 -11.26 2.05
CA PHE A 185 6.43 -12.25 1.00
C PHE A 185 5.90 -13.64 1.37
N PRO A 186 6.11 -14.17 2.59
CA PRO A 186 5.52 -15.44 3.00
C PRO A 186 3.99 -15.44 2.96
N ILE A 187 3.34 -14.38 3.44
CA ILE A 187 1.87 -14.28 3.41
C ILE A 187 1.38 -14.21 1.96
N TYR A 188 2.02 -13.40 1.12
CA TYR A 188 1.66 -13.28 -0.28
C TYR A 188 1.83 -14.59 -1.05
N GLU A 189 2.89 -15.35 -0.80
CA GLU A 189 3.12 -16.67 -1.39
C GLU A 189 2.00 -17.64 -0.98
N TRP A 190 1.68 -17.68 0.31
CA TRP A 190 0.58 -18.49 0.83
C TRP A 190 -0.76 -18.11 0.18
N MET A 191 -1.10 -16.81 0.14
CA MET A 191 -2.33 -16.32 -0.50
C MET A 191 -2.36 -16.65 -2.00
N SER A 192 -1.26 -16.46 -2.71
CA SER A 192 -1.18 -16.79 -4.15
C SER A 192 -1.38 -18.29 -4.40
N SER A 193 -0.79 -19.14 -3.56
CA SER A 193 -0.93 -20.59 -3.63
C SER A 193 -2.35 -21.05 -3.32
N ALA A 194 -2.97 -20.45 -2.28
CA ALA A 194 -4.36 -20.72 -1.92
C ALA A 194 -5.32 -20.30 -3.05
N ALA A 195 -5.09 -19.15 -3.71
CA ALA A 195 -5.90 -18.72 -4.84
C ALA A 195 -5.85 -19.70 -6.01
N ILE A 196 -4.67 -20.22 -6.33
CA ILE A 196 -4.49 -21.25 -7.37
C ILE A 196 -5.21 -22.54 -6.99
N ALA A 197 -5.14 -22.95 -5.72
CA ALA A 197 -5.83 -24.15 -5.25
C ALA A 197 -7.36 -24.01 -5.31
N MET A 198 -7.91 -22.82 -5.03
CA MET A 198 -9.35 -22.53 -5.11
C MET A 198 -9.89 -22.42 -6.53
N ALA A 199 -9.04 -22.10 -7.50
CA ALA A 199 -9.43 -21.94 -8.90
C ALA A 199 -9.43 -23.27 -9.69
N ARG A 200 -8.95 -24.36 -9.08
CA ARG A 200 -9.02 -25.72 -9.62
C ARG A 200 -10.30 -26.40 -9.19
#